data_AF-A0A5E4EVI4-F1
#
_entry.id   AF-A0A5E4EVI4-F1
#
_cell.length_a   1.000
_cell.length_b   1.000
_cell.length_c   1.000
_cell.angle_alpha   90.00
_cell.angle_beta   90.00
_cell.angle_gamma   90.00
#
_symmetry.space_group_name_H-M   'P 1'
#
loop_
_entity.id
_entity.type
_entity.pdbx_description
1 polymer ?
#
loop_
_entity_poly.entity_id
_entity_poly.type
_entity_poly.pdbx_seq_one_letter_code
_entity_poly.pdbx_strand_id
1 'polypeptide(L)'
;MVDPSRRRRREKVIDIAMAKKKVVERYEGDQNYQFLHERVSDLFAEKLKSDTEKLKKQDIHEISSTSYFCPSIDSSMERATLLCESVARKIFPRESSPEYQVVSEARYAYRVRDRLRKEVLVPLINALDYFDDSGTKPCAVKKYLEDVKGGHGGGKCNIAAGALLRNDIVGYADDVDVGQVAELQWKAMVMGFKKQGKLNNCLAVCDVSSSSMAGIQNYMDVSVGLGLLLSQLSEDPCWKGKVISFSLNPELHLVGGDDLKSKCEFVRRMDCGGSKIDLHKVFDLILEAAVKGNLKAEQMVKKVFVFTNTCFEVANSGNDNKKSCWESDYKAIRRKFKEKGYEENAVPEIVYWKLDMLVVPRRRPGLAIFGGFSADLLKLFLDNDGQVSPYHVMEWKQPSLPNTIKIWA
;
A
#
# COMPACT_ATOMS: atom_id res chain seq x y z
N MET A 1 -39.92 20.00 19.54
CA MET A 1 -39.04 19.69 18.40
C MET A 1 -37.88 18.84 18.90
N VAL A 2 -37.64 17.66 18.30
CA VAL A 2 -36.52 16.79 18.71
C VAL A 2 -35.22 17.35 18.16
N ASP A 3 -34.24 17.57 19.04
CA ASP A 3 -32.88 18.02 18.72
C ASP A 3 -32.28 17.22 17.54
N PRO A 4 -31.90 17.89 16.43
CA PRO A 4 -31.30 17.24 15.25
C PRO A 4 -30.06 16.39 15.58
N SER A 5 -29.31 16.73 16.63
CA SER A 5 -28.16 15.95 17.08
C SER A 5 -28.57 14.63 17.71
N ARG A 6 -29.69 14.61 18.45
CA ARG A 6 -30.29 13.38 19.01
C ARG A 6 -30.85 12.48 17.91
N ARG A 7 -31.42 13.06 16.85
CA ARG A 7 -31.89 12.30 15.68
C ARG A 7 -30.73 11.60 14.95
N ARG A 8 -29.65 12.33 14.61
CA ARG A 8 -28.46 11.72 13.97
C ARG A 8 -27.81 10.65 14.82
N ARG A 9 -27.75 10.83 16.15
CA ARG A 9 -27.23 9.80 17.06
C ARG A 9 -28.10 8.54 17.03
N ARG A 10 -29.43 8.67 17.02
CA ARG A 10 -30.36 7.54 16.91
C ARG A 10 -30.22 6.80 15.57
N GLU A 11 -30.17 7.53 14.47
CA GLU A 11 -29.96 6.96 13.12
C GLU A 11 -28.64 6.17 13.06
N LYS A 12 -27.55 6.73 13.58
CA LYS A 12 -26.25 6.04 13.64
C LYS A 12 -26.28 4.75 14.48
N VAL A 13 -27.00 4.75 15.60
CA VAL A 13 -27.15 3.54 16.44
C VAL A 13 -27.92 2.45 15.71
N ILE A 14 -28.98 2.82 14.99
CA ILE A 14 -29.79 1.91 14.18
C ILE A 14 -28.96 1.30 13.05
N ASP A 15 -28.19 2.12 12.33
CA ASP A 15 -27.31 1.65 11.24
C ASP A 15 -26.26 0.65 11.74
N ILE A 16 -25.66 0.90 12.91
CA ILE A 16 -24.69 0.00 13.54
C ILE A 16 -25.36 -1.33 13.91
N ALA A 17 -26.56 -1.29 14.48
CA ALA A 17 -27.30 -2.50 14.83
C ALA A 17 -27.67 -3.34 13.60
N MET A 18 -28.12 -2.70 12.52
CA MET A 18 -28.41 -3.38 11.25
C MET A 18 -27.16 -4.01 10.63
N ALA A 19 -26.04 -3.29 10.62
CA ALA A 19 -24.78 -3.81 10.10
C ALA A 19 -24.33 -5.07 10.88
N LYS A 20 -24.37 -5.02 12.22
CA LYS A 20 -24.04 -6.17 13.07
C LYS A 20 -24.97 -7.36 12.82
N LYS A 21 -26.28 -7.12 12.74
CA LYS A 21 -27.26 -8.17 12.46
C LYS A 21 -26.98 -8.87 11.13
N LYS A 22 -26.71 -8.09 10.07
CA LYS A 22 -26.39 -8.62 8.75
C LYS A 22 -25.13 -9.50 8.74
N VAL A 23 -24.13 -9.14 9.54
CA VAL A 23 -22.90 -9.94 9.68
C VAL A 23 -23.17 -11.25 10.40
N VAL A 24 -23.95 -11.24 11.48
CA VAL A 24 -24.35 -12.45 12.21
C VAL A 24 -25.16 -13.38 11.32
N GLU A 25 -26.18 -12.86 10.62
CA GLU A 25 -26.99 -13.65 9.67
C GLU A 25 -26.12 -14.27 8.57
N ARG A 26 -25.11 -13.54 8.08
CA ARG A 26 -24.16 -14.07 7.09
C ARG A 26 -23.25 -15.14 7.67
N TYR A 27 -22.75 -14.94 8.89
CA TYR A 27 -21.92 -15.92 9.59
C TYR A 27 -22.68 -17.23 9.85
N GLU A 28 -23.96 -17.15 10.17
CA GLU A 28 -24.81 -18.34 10.40
C GLU A 28 -25.31 -18.99 9.11
N GLY A 29 -25.57 -18.21 8.05
CA GLY A 29 -26.20 -18.68 6.82
C GLY A 29 -25.27 -19.01 5.65
N ASP A 30 -24.03 -18.50 5.64
CA ASP A 30 -23.07 -18.69 4.54
C ASP A 30 -21.83 -19.43 5.04
N GLN A 31 -21.77 -20.74 4.73
CA GLN A 31 -20.66 -21.62 5.16
C GLN A 31 -19.29 -21.16 4.66
N ASN A 32 -19.22 -20.57 3.46
CA ASN A 32 -17.95 -20.07 2.92
C ASN A 32 -17.48 -18.85 3.68
N TYR A 33 -18.41 -17.94 4.00
CA TYR A 33 -18.11 -16.78 4.82
C TYR A 33 -17.69 -17.18 6.24
N GLN A 34 -18.41 -18.13 6.86
CA GLN A 34 -18.06 -18.66 8.17
C GLN A 34 -16.65 -19.25 8.18
N PHE A 35 -16.33 -20.14 7.23
CA PHE A 35 -15.01 -20.74 7.11
C PHE A 35 -13.91 -19.68 6.93
N LEU A 36 -14.11 -18.71 6.03
CA LEU A 36 -13.14 -17.64 5.81
C LEU A 36 -12.94 -16.81 7.08
N HIS A 37 -14.02 -16.43 7.75
CA HIS A 37 -14.00 -15.65 8.99
C HIS A 37 -13.24 -16.38 10.10
N GLU A 38 -13.48 -17.67 10.27
CA GLU A 38 -12.77 -18.50 11.24
C GLU A 38 -11.28 -18.58 10.94
N ARG A 39 -10.90 -18.88 9.69
CA ARG A 39 -9.49 -19.00 9.29
C ARG A 39 -8.72 -17.69 9.44
N VAL A 40 -9.34 -16.56 9.07
CA VAL A 40 -8.73 -15.24 9.22
C VAL A 40 -8.56 -14.89 10.70
N SER A 41 -9.57 -15.13 11.53
CA SER A 41 -9.48 -14.85 12.97
C SER A 41 -8.49 -15.76 13.69
N ASP A 42 -8.34 -17.03 13.27
CA ASP A 42 -7.29 -17.93 13.76
C ASP A 42 -5.90 -17.38 13.46
N LEU A 43 -5.66 -16.99 12.20
CA LEU A 43 -4.36 -16.46 11.76
C LEU A 43 -3.96 -15.22 12.57
N PHE A 44 -4.89 -14.28 12.75
CA PHE A 44 -4.66 -13.11 13.60
C PHE A 44 -4.35 -13.51 15.05
N ALA A 45 -5.14 -14.41 15.63
CA ALA A 45 -4.95 -14.82 17.02
C ALA A 45 -3.59 -15.52 17.24
N GLU A 46 -3.20 -16.42 16.34
CA GLU A 46 -1.90 -17.11 16.37
C GLU A 46 -0.72 -16.14 16.24
N LYS A 47 -0.79 -15.22 15.25
CA LYS A 47 0.28 -14.24 15.03
C LYS A 47 0.40 -13.25 16.18
N LEU A 48 -0.70 -12.70 16.68
CA LEU A 48 -0.66 -11.78 17.81
C LEU A 48 -0.13 -12.45 19.09
N LYS A 49 -0.49 -13.71 19.34
CA LYS A 49 0.10 -14.49 20.45
C LYS A 49 1.60 -14.65 20.28
N SER A 50 2.05 -15.08 19.09
CA SER A 50 3.47 -15.22 18.78
C SER A 50 4.24 -13.90 18.94
N ASP A 51 3.69 -12.80 18.44
CA ASP A 51 4.30 -11.48 18.51
C ASP A 51 4.37 -10.96 19.96
N THR A 52 3.34 -11.24 20.77
CA THR A 52 3.35 -10.91 22.21
C THR A 52 4.45 -11.66 22.95
N GLU A 53 4.68 -12.95 22.62
CA GLU A 53 5.78 -13.72 23.22
C GLU A 53 7.16 -13.19 22.77
N LYS A 54 7.30 -12.79 21.51
CA LYS A 54 8.52 -12.14 21.01
C LYS A 54 8.77 -10.80 21.70
N LEU A 55 7.73 -10.00 21.91
CA LEU A 55 7.82 -8.75 22.66
C LEU A 55 8.33 -8.97 24.09
N LYS A 56 7.82 -9.99 24.79
CA LYS A 56 8.28 -10.36 26.14
C LYS A 56 9.76 -10.77 26.17
N LYS A 57 10.23 -11.44 25.11
CA LYS A 57 11.64 -11.82 24.94
C LYS A 57 12.53 -10.66 24.47
N GLN A 58 11.96 -9.49 24.20
CA GLN A 58 12.62 -8.35 23.56
C GLN A 58 13.13 -8.64 22.13
N ASP A 59 12.56 -9.66 21.47
CA ASP A 59 12.85 -10.02 20.06
C ASP A 59 12.02 -9.15 19.11
N ILE A 60 12.13 -7.84 19.25
CA ILE A 60 11.23 -6.87 18.60
C ILE A 60 11.33 -6.93 17.06
N HIS A 61 12.49 -7.30 16.52
CA HIS A 61 12.71 -7.44 15.08
C HIS A 61 11.89 -8.57 14.43
N GLU A 62 11.43 -9.53 15.21
CA GLU A 62 10.61 -10.63 14.70
C GLU A 62 9.11 -10.39 14.86
N ILE A 63 8.73 -9.28 15.49
CA ILE A 63 7.33 -8.89 15.65
C ILE A 63 6.77 -8.53 14.27
N SER A 64 5.66 -9.17 13.90
CA SER A 64 5.00 -8.86 12.65
C SER A 64 4.14 -7.59 12.76
N SER A 65 3.83 -6.97 11.61
CA SER A 65 2.89 -5.84 11.53
C SER A 65 1.41 -6.23 11.76
N THR A 66 1.13 -7.46 12.20
CA THR A 66 -0.24 -7.99 12.40
C THR A 66 -1.08 -7.10 13.31
N SER A 67 -0.46 -6.46 14.31
CA SER A 67 -1.14 -5.56 15.25
C SER A 67 -1.77 -4.34 14.57
N TYR A 68 -1.16 -3.79 13.51
CA TYR A 68 -1.72 -2.66 12.74
C TYR A 68 -2.95 -3.06 11.92
N PHE A 69 -2.97 -4.30 11.42
CA PHE A 69 -4.05 -4.79 10.56
C PHE A 69 -5.20 -5.42 11.35
N CYS A 70 -5.00 -5.75 12.62
CA CYS A 70 -6.06 -6.23 13.48
C CYS A 70 -7.13 -5.13 13.67
N PRO A 71 -8.41 -5.39 13.37
CA PRO A 71 -9.43 -4.36 13.48
C PRO A 71 -9.54 -3.81 14.89
N SER A 72 -9.64 -2.49 15.02
CA SER A 72 -9.83 -1.83 16.31
C SER A 72 -11.30 -1.82 16.74
N ILE A 73 -11.51 -1.66 18.04
CA ILE A 73 -12.83 -1.51 18.66
C ILE A 73 -13.56 -0.35 17.97
N ASP A 74 -14.82 -0.58 17.58
CA ASP A 74 -15.72 0.39 16.94
C ASP A 74 -15.30 0.90 15.54
N SER A 75 -14.23 0.34 14.95
CA SER A 75 -13.86 0.62 13.56
C SER A 75 -15.00 0.27 12.59
N SER A 76 -15.00 0.92 11.41
CA SER A 76 -15.96 0.55 10.35
C SER A 76 -15.77 -0.90 9.91
N MET A 77 -14.54 -1.40 9.94
CA MET A 77 -14.20 -2.79 9.64
C MET A 77 -14.81 -3.74 10.68
N GLU A 78 -14.61 -3.49 11.98
CA GLU A 78 -15.21 -4.30 13.05
C GLU A 78 -16.74 -4.30 12.97
N ARG A 79 -17.36 -3.16 12.65
CA ARG A 79 -18.83 -3.09 12.46
C ARG A 79 -19.32 -3.92 11.28
N ALA A 80 -18.47 -4.15 10.29
CA ALA A 80 -18.80 -4.89 9.08
C ALA A 80 -18.35 -6.36 9.10
N THR A 81 -17.52 -6.76 10.07
CA THR A 81 -16.97 -8.13 10.10
C THR A 81 -17.05 -8.82 11.46
N LEU A 82 -17.08 -8.10 12.59
CA LEU A 82 -16.93 -8.65 13.94
C LEU A 82 -15.62 -9.43 14.16
N LEU A 83 -14.61 -9.18 13.32
CA LEU A 83 -13.35 -9.92 13.35
C LEU A 83 -12.51 -9.59 14.61
N CYS A 84 -12.54 -8.35 15.12
CA CYS A 84 -11.88 -7.99 16.39
C CYS A 84 -12.46 -8.80 17.54
N GLU A 85 -13.79 -8.95 17.58
CA GLU A 85 -14.46 -9.74 18.61
C GLU A 85 -14.04 -11.22 18.55
N SER A 86 -14.02 -11.84 17.36
CA SER A 86 -13.57 -13.22 17.20
C SER A 86 -12.11 -13.42 17.59
N VAL A 87 -11.21 -12.53 17.15
CA VAL A 87 -9.78 -12.56 17.52
C VAL A 87 -9.62 -12.41 19.04
N ALA A 88 -10.34 -11.47 19.66
CA ALA A 88 -10.29 -11.25 21.10
C ALA A 88 -10.77 -12.48 21.89
N ARG A 89 -11.86 -13.14 21.46
CA ARG A 89 -12.35 -14.38 22.08
C ARG A 89 -11.34 -15.54 21.93
N LYS A 90 -10.63 -15.63 20.80
CA LYS A 90 -9.59 -16.65 20.56
C LYS A 90 -8.31 -16.41 21.38
N ILE A 91 -7.97 -15.16 21.67
CA ILE A 91 -6.83 -14.80 22.52
C ILE A 91 -7.19 -14.92 24.01
N PHE A 92 -8.40 -14.51 24.39
CA PHE A 92 -8.92 -14.57 25.76
C PHE A 92 -10.21 -15.42 25.82
N PRO A 93 -10.11 -16.76 25.71
CA PRO A 93 -11.26 -17.66 25.82
C PRO A 93 -12.02 -17.48 27.13
N ARG A 94 -13.29 -17.86 27.17
CA ARG A 94 -14.14 -17.61 28.35
C ARG A 94 -13.63 -18.39 29.58
N GLU A 95 -12.96 -19.49 29.34
CA GLU A 95 -12.34 -20.38 30.32
C GLU A 95 -11.04 -19.79 30.89
N SER A 96 -10.45 -18.79 30.23
CA SER A 96 -9.16 -18.21 30.62
C SER A 96 -9.21 -17.33 31.88
N SER A 97 -10.40 -16.93 32.33
CA SER A 97 -10.57 -16.17 33.58
C SER A 97 -11.90 -16.47 34.25
N PRO A 98 -11.93 -16.72 35.57
CA PRO A 98 -13.17 -16.89 36.34
C PRO A 98 -14.14 -15.71 36.19
N GLU A 99 -13.62 -14.50 35.99
CA GLU A 99 -14.44 -13.30 35.80
C GLU A 99 -15.29 -13.32 34.52
N TYR A 100 -14.90 -14.10 33.51
CA TYR A 100 -15.63 -14.18 32.23
C TYR A 100 -16.81 -15.15 32.30
N GLN A 101 -16.79 -16.08 33.25
CA GLN A 101 -17.85 -17.08 33.41
C GLN A 101 -19.14 -16.46 33.96
N VAL A 102 -19.02 -15.45 34.84
CA VAL A 102 -20.14 -14.83 35.56
C VAL A 102 -20.75 -13.61 34.87
N VAL A 103 -20.22 -13.18 33.73
CA VAL A 103 -20.72 -12.00 33.00
C VAL A 103 -21.56 -12.38 31.78
N SER A 104 -22.44 -11.48 31.35
CA SER A 104 -23.22 -11.64 30.12
C SER A 104 -22.34 -11.67 28.87
N GLU A 105 -22.81 -12.29 27.79
CA GLU A 105 -22.10 -12.37 26.50
C GLU A 105 -21.65 -10.99 25.99
N ALA A 106 -22.53 -9.98 26.05
CA ALA A 106 -22.19 -8.63 25.62
C ALA A 106 -21.06 -8.01 26.45
N ARG A 107 -21.04 -8.28 27.77
CA ARG A 107 -20.03 -7.76 28.69
C ARG A 107 -18.72 -8.52 28.57
N TYR A 108 -18.76 -9.83 28.32
CA TYR A 108 -17.60 -10.65 27.97
C TYR A 108 -16.95 -10.12 26.68
N ALA A 109 -17.72 -9.99 25.60
CA ALA A 109 -17.25 -9.49 24.29
C ALA A 109 -16.61 -8.09 24.39
N TYR A 110 -17.19 -7.18 25.18
CA TYR A 110 -16.60 -5.88 25.44
C TYR A 110 -15.26 -6.00 26.17
N ARG A 111 -15.21 -6.78 27.26
CA ARG A 111 -14.00 -6.93 28.09
C ARG A 111 -12.84 -7.53 27.29
N VAL A 112 -13.06 -8.60 26.53
CA VAL A 112 -11.97 -9.22 25.77
C VAL A 112 -11.45 -8.32 24.65
N ARG A 113 -12.31 -7.53 24.01
CA ARG A 113 -11.89 -6.53 23.02
C ARG A 113 -11.07 -5.42 23.64
N ASP A 114 -11.51 -4.87 24.78
CA ASP A 114 -10.74 -3.83 25.50
C ASP A 114 -9.39 -4.37 25.96
N ARG A 115 -9.36 -5.63 26.41
CA ARG A 115 -8.14 -6.32 26.81
C ARG A 115 -7.20 -6.57 25.64
N LEU A 116 -7.70 -7.06 24.50
CA LEU A 116 -6.94 -7.20 23.26
C LEU A 116 -6.27 -5.89 22.87
N ARG A 117 -7.01 -4.78 22.91
CA ARG A 117 -6.46 -3.46 22.61
C ARG A 117 -5.35 -3.07 23.58
N LYS A 118 -5.59 -3.16 24.90
CA LYS A 118 -4.65 -2.65 25.93
C LYS A 118 -3.44 -3.54 26.15
N GLU A 119 -3.61 -4.86 26.18
CA GLU A 119 -2.57 -5.82 26.57
C GLU A 119 -1.80 -6.39 25.38
N VAL A 120 -2.34 -6.30 24.16
CA VAL A 120 -1.74 -6.89 22.96
C VAL A 120 -1.46 -5.83 21.89
N LEU A 121 -2.50 -5.16 21.38
CA LEU A 121 -2.34 -4.27 20.22
C LEU A 121 -1.51 -3.03 20.55
N VAL A 122 -1.84 -2.29 21.63
CA VAL A 122 -1.11 -1.06 22.01
C VAL A 122 0.37 -1.34 22.30
N PRO A 123 0.75 -2.35 23.11
CA PRO A 123 2.16 -2.66 23.35
C PRO A 123 2.92 -3.07 22.09
N LEU A 124 2.32 -3.88 21.22
CA LEU A 124 2.96 -4.29 19.96
C LEU A 124 3.13 -3.11 19.00
N ILE A 125 2.12 -2.24 18.87
CA ILE A 125 2.20 -1.02 18.05
C ILE A 125 3.29 -0.10 18.60
N ASN A 126 3.30 0.17 19.91
CA ASN A 126 4.33 1.02 20.53
C ASN A 126 5.75 0.45 20.33
N ALA A 127 5.90 -0.88 20.42
CA ALA A 127 7.19 -1.54 20.19
C ALA A 127 7.65 -1.41 18.73
N LEU A 128 6.72 -1.32 17.78
CA LEU A 128 7.03 -1.07 16.37
C LEU A 128 7.31 0.42 16.11
N ASP A 129 6.59 1.33 16.79
CA ASP A 129 6.73 2.79 16.65
C ASP A 129 8.00 3.35 17.33
N TYR A 130 8.51 2.74 18.41
CA TYR A 130 9.68 3.25 19.17
C TYR A 130 11.03 3.09 18.43
N PHE A 131 11.07 2.37 17.30
CA PHE A 131 12.32 2.08 16.57
C PHE A 131 12.76 3.16 15.56
N ASP A 132 12.05 4.28 15.46
CA ASP A 132 12.30 5.25 14.38
C ASP A 132 13.23 6.42 14.74
N ASP A 133 13.60 6.64 16.02
CA ASP A 133 14.17 7.95 16.42
C ASP A 133 15.59 7.98 17.04
N SER A 134 16.32 6.87 17.23
CA SER A 134 17.63 6.97 17.94
C SER A 134 18.78 6.01 17.58
N GLY A 135 18.79 5.38 16.41
CA GLY A 135 20.00 4.81 15.83
C GLY A 135 20.56 3.49 16.42
N THR A 136 21.01 2.65 15.48
CA THR A 136 22.11 1.68 15.59
C THR A 136 21.84 0.27 16.15
N LYS A 137 21.09 -0.53 15.37
CA LYS A 137 21.57 -1.84 14.89
C LYS A 137 21.23 -1.97 13.39
N PRO A 138 22.04 -2.64 12.57
CA PRO A 138 21.73 -2.79 11.15
C PRO A 138 20.42 -3.56 11.02
N CYS A 139 19.41 -2.97 10.36
CA CYS A 139 18.26 -3.75 9.96
C CYS A 139 18.75 -4.91 9.07
N ALA A 140 17.97 -5.99 8.94
CA ALA A 140 18.35 -7.14 8.12
C ALA A 140 18.78 -6.73 6.69
N VAL A 141 18.18 -5.65 6.15
CA VAL A 141 18.57 -5.04 4.87
C VAL A 141 19.96 -4.39 4.94
N LYS A 142 20.27 -3.56 5.94
CA LYS A 142 21.60 -2.95 6.10
C LYS A 142 22.67 -4.01 6.31
N LYS A 143 22.39 -5.03 7.14
CA LYS A 143 23.31 -6.18 7.31
C LYS A 143 23.55 -6.92 5.98
N TYR A 144 22.50 -7.20 5.21
CA TYR A 144 22.64 -7.78 3.88
C TYR A 144 23.51 -6.91 2.96
N LEU A 145 23.28 -5.60 2.95
CA LEU A 145 24.06 -4.68 2.13
C LEU A 145 25.53 -4.61 2.60
N GLU A 146 25.79 -4.66 3.92
CA GLU A 146 27.14 -4.75 4.50
C GLU A 146 27.82 -6.08 4.15
N ASP A 147 27.11 -7.21 4.19
CA ASP A 147 27.62 -8.53 3.81
C ASP A 147 27.98 -8.56 2.31
N VAL A 148 27.14 -7.97 1.46
CA VAL A 148 27.42 -7.79 0.01
C VAL A 148 28.61 -6.86 -0.21
N LYS A 149 28.78 -5.83 0.64
CA LYS A 149 29.95 -4.93 0.62
C LYS A 149 31.23 -5.62 1.04
N GLY A 150 31.17 -6.44 2.10
CA GLY A 150 32.30 -7.15 2.71
C GLY A 150 32.75 -8.38 1.93
N GLY A 151 31.86 -8.95 1.12
CA GLY A 151 32.20 -9.99 0.15
C GLY A 151 32.90 -9.42 -1.09
N HIS A 152 34.22 -9.64 -1.18
CA HIS A 152 35.07 -9.58 -2.39
C HIS A 152 35.60 -8.21 -2.86
N GLY A 153 36.72 -7.82 -2.26
CA GLY A 153 37.83 -7.29 -3.08
C GLY A 153 38.26 -8.37 -4.09
N GLY A 154 37.79 -8.28 -5.34
CA GLY A 154 38.39 -8.99 -6.49
C GLY A 154 37.53 -9.99 -7.28
N GLY A 155 36.25 -10.22 -6.95
CA GLY A 155 35.37 -11.12 -7.71
C GLY A 155 33.93 -10.63 -7.73
N LYS A 156 33.28 -10.61 -8.91
CA LYS A 156 31.88 -10.20 -9.08
C LYS A 156 30.95 -10.89 -8.07
N CYS A 157 30.59 -10.20 -6.99
CA CYS A 157 29.43 -10.57 -6.20
C CYS A 157 28.20 -10.49 -7.10
N ASN A 158 27.55 -11.63 -7.36
CA ASN A 158 26.33 -11.72 -8.15
C ASN A 158 25.18 -11.11 -7.33
N ILE A 159 25.04 -9.79 -7.40
CA ILE A 159 23.90 -9.05 -6.84
C ILE A 159 22.62 -9.55 -7.53
N ALA A 160 21.80 -10.30 -6.80
CA ALA A 160 20.57 -10.85 -7.34
C ALA A 160 19.53 -9.73 -7.49
N ALA A 161 18.98 -9.58 -8.69
CA ALA A 161 18.05 -8.49 -9.04
C ALA A 161 16.78 -8.41 -8.18
N GLY A 162 16.42 -9.49 -7.46
CA GLY A 162 15.24 -9.56 -6.60
C GLY A 162 15.53 -9.68 -5.10
N ALA A 163 16.77 -9.42 -4.65
CA ALA A 163 17.16 -9.62 -3.25
C ALA A 163 16.48 -8.64 -2.27
N LEU A 164 16.21 -7.40 -2.70
CA LEU A 164 15.59 -6.36 -1.88
C LEU A 164 14.38 -5.74 -2.58
N LEU A 165 13.43 -5.22 -1.78
CA LEU A 165 12.31 -4.44 -2.30
C LEU A 165 12.76 -3.01 -2.65
N ARG A 166 11.97 -2.31 -3.46
CA ARG A 166 12.33 -0.99 -4.00
C ARG A 166 12.46 0.06 -2.92
N ASN A 167 11.48 0.08 -2.02
CA ASN A 167 11.46 0.96 -0.86
C ASN A 167 12.66 0.69 0.06
N ASP A 168 13.07 -0.57 0.21
CA ASP A 168 14.25 -0.91 1.01
C ASP A 168 15.53 -0.34 0.38
N ILE A 169 15.70 -0.52 -0.93
CA ILE A 169 16.87 0.00 -1.66
C ILE A 169 16.92 1.53 -1.59
N VAL A 170 15.78 2.20 -1.81
CA VAL A 170 15.65 3.68 -1.76
C VAL A 170 15.88 4.24 -0.36
N GLY A 171 15.48 3.52 0.68
CA GLY A 171 15.74 3.91 2.08
C GLY A 171 17.24 3.96 2.42
N TYR A 172 18.06 3.14 1.75
CA TYR A 172 19.52 3.11 1.93
C TYR A 172 20.30 3.92 0.89
N ALA A 173 19.65 4.63 -0.04
CA ALA A 173 20.33 5.34 -1.12
C ALA A 173 21.28 6.45 -0.63
N ASP A 174 20.97 7.07 0.52
CA ASP A 174 21.78 8.12 1.15
C ASP A 174 22.59 7.61 2.37
N ASP A 175 22.61 6.30 2.60
CA ASP A 175 23.40 5.73 3.70
C ASP A 175 24.90 5.81 3.38
N VAL A 176 25.66 6.40 4.30
CA VAL A 176 27.11 6.64 4.17
C VAL A 176 27.90 5.33 4.00
N ASP A 177 27.43 4.25 4.60
CA ASP A 177 28.12 2.96 4.60
C ASP A 177 27.70 2.11 3.40
N VAL A 178 26.40 2.01 3.13
CA VAL A 178 25.85 1.02 2.18
C VAL A 178 25.24 1.61 0.91
N GLY A 179 25.20 2.93 0.75
CA GLY A 179 24.56 3.60 -0.40
C GLY A 179 25.10 3.17 -1.76
N GLN A 180 26.40 2.90 -1.90
CA GLN A 180 26.97 2.37 -3.14
C GLN A 180 26.48 0.96 -3.47
N VAL A 181 26.26 0.11 -2.47
CA VAL A 181 25.70 -1.23 -2.67
C VAL A 181 24.22 -1.14 -3.02
N ALA A 182 23.48 -0.22 -2.39
CA ALA A 182 22.09 0.08 -2.74
C ALA A 182 21.96 0.54 -4.21
N GLU A 183 22.85 1.41 -4.69
CA GLU A 183 22.93 1.81 -6.11
C GLU A 183 23.14 0.61 -7.05
N LEU A 184 24.06 -0.28 -6.71
CA LEU A 184 24.33 -1.49 -7.52
C LEU A 184 23.13 -2.45 -7.51
N GLN A 185 22.50 -2.63 -6.36
CA GLN A 185 21.26 -3.42 -6.21
C GLN A 185 20.13 -2.82 -7.05
N TRP A 186 19.96 -1.50 -7.03
CA TRP A 186 18.96 -0.79 -7.84
C TRP A 186 19.19 -1.03 -9.33
N LYS A 187 20.43 -0.85 -9.81
CA LYS A 187 20.81 -1.10 -11.21
C LYS A 187 20.51 -2.53 -11.62
N ALA A 188 20.90 -3.51 -10.80
CA ALA A 188 20.63 -4.93 -11.07
C ALA A 188 19.14 -5.22 -11.19
N MET A 189 18.34 -4.68 -10.27
CA MET A 189 16.88 -4.81 -10.27
C MET A 189 16.24 -4.19 -11.52
N VAL A 190 16.58 -2.93 -11.85
CA VAL A 190 16.05 -2.24 -13.03
C VAL A 190 16.41 -2.97 -14.31
N MET A 191 17.65 -3.45 -14.44
CA MET A 191 18.05 -4.28 -15.59
C MET A 191 17.24 -5.56 -15.68
N GLY A 192 16.95 -6.21 -14.55
CA GLY A 192 16.09 -7.39 -14.48
C GLY A 192 14.69 -7.13 -15.03
N PHE A 193 14.06 -6.02 -14.62
CA PHE A 193 12.72 -5.65 -15.10
C PHE A 193 12.71 -5.21 -16.57
N LYS A 194 13.73 -4.46 -17.03
CA LYS A 194 13.84 -4.09 -18.45
C LYS A 194 13.87 -5.30 -19.37
N LYS A 195 14.56 -6.37 -18.97
CA LYS A 195 14.59 -7.63 -19.75
C LYS A 195 13.22 -8.32 -19.85
N GLN A 196 12.31 -8.07 -18.91
CA GLN A 196 10.96 -8.64 -18.96
C GLN A 196 10.04 -7.88 -19.93
N GLY A 197 10.37 -6.64 -20.31
CA GLY A 197 9.56 -5.84 -21.24
C GLY A 197 8.17 -5.45 -20.74
N LYS A 198 7.93 -5.53 -19.42
CA LYS A 198 6.65 -5.14 -18.79
C LYS A 198 6.70 -3.72 -18.28
N LEU A 199 5.54 -3.07 -18.12
CA LEU A 199 5.38 -1.71 -17.59
C LEU A 199 6.10 -0.60 -18.39
N ASN A 200 6.46 -0.84 -19.64
CA ASN A 200 7.21 0.09 -20.49
C ASN A 200 6.40 1.29 -21.04
N ASN A 201 5.08 1.27 -20.87
CA ASN A 201 4.17 2.33 -21.33
C ASN A 201 3.34 2.90 -20.16
N CYS A 202 4.00 3.15 -19.04
CA CYS A 202 3.36 3.57 -17.80
C CYS A 202 3.90 4.92 -17.33
N LEU A 203 3.09 5.65 -16.57
CA LEU A 203 3.52 6.89 -15.91
C LEU A 203 3.16 6.83 -14.43
N ALA A 204 4.00 7.41 -13.60
CA ALA A 204 3.76 7.48 -12.16
C ALA A 204 3.34 8.89 -11.76
N VAL A 205 2.33 8.98 -10.91
CA VAL A 205 2.04 10.13 -10.06
C VAL A 205 2.55 9.78 -8.67
N CYS A 206 3.55 10.51 -8.21
CA CYS A 206 4.23 10.28 -6.94
C CYS A 206 3.69 11.23 -5.88
N ASP A 207 3.09 10.68 -4.84
CA ASP A 207 2.81 11.41 -3.60
C ASP A 207 4.03 11.32 -2.69
N VAL A 208 4.70 12.46 -2.51
CA VAL A 208 5.78 12.65 -1.53
C VAL A 208 5.38 13.65 -0.44
N SER A 209 4.09 13.91 -0.28
CA SER A 209 3.60 14.76 0.80
C SER A 209 3.96 14.12 2.15
N SER A 210 4.56 14.90 3.04
CA SER A 210 4.83 14.45 4.40
C SER A 210 3.51 14.37 5.18
N SER A 211 3.13 13.18 5.61
CA SER A 211 2.00 12.98 6.52
C SER A 211 2.53 12.47 7.85
N SER A 212 1.94 12.96 8.94
CA SER A 212 2.36 12.73 10.32
C SER A 212 2.00 11.33 10.85
N MET A 213 2.12 10.28 10.04
CA MET A 213 1.96 8.90 10.49
C MET A 213 3.33 8.22 10.56
N ALA A 214 3.96 8.36 11.73
CA ALA A 214 5.01 7.46 12.18
C ALA A 214 4.45 6.02 12.27
N GLY A 215 5.26 5.02 11.90
CA GLY A 215 4.98 3.61 12.21
C GLY A 215 4.78 2.65 11.02
N ILE A 216 4.58 3.14 9.80
CA ILE A 216 4.63 2.28 8.60
C ILE A 216 5.82 2.69 7.76
N GLN A 217 6.75 1.75 7.55
CA GLN A 217 7.87 1.81 6.63
C GLN A 217 7.63 2.82 5.51
N ASN A 218 8.36 3.93 5.61
CA ASN A 218 8.13 5.21 4.95
C ASN A 218 7.39 5.08 3.61
N TYR A 219 6.06 5.28 3.58
CA TYR A 219 5.28 5.17 2.33
C TYR A 219 5.80 6.11 1.24
N MET A 220 6.46 7.20 1.64
CA MET A 220 7.17 8.08 0.72
C MET A 220 8.26 7.31 -0.03
N ASP A 221 9.06 6.47 0.62
CA ASP A 221 10.08 5.65 -0.05
C ASP A 221 9.46 4.58 -0.96
N VAL A 222 8.26 4.09 -0.63
CA VAL A 222 7.47 3.23 -1.54
C VAL A 222 7.03 4.00 -2.79
N SER A 223 6.47 5.20 -2.62
CA SER A 223 6.03 6.09 -3.70
C SER A 223 7.21 6.50 -4.60
N VAL A 224 8.31 6.95 -4.00
CA VAL A 224 9.57 7.30 -4.69
C VAL A 224 10.13 6.09 -5.43
N GLY A 225 10.26 4.94 -4.76
CA GLY A 225 10.82 3.74 -5.36
C GLY A 225 9.98 3.19 -6.52
N LEU A 226 8.65 3.21 -6.42
CA LEU A 226 7.80 2.78 -7.52
C LEU A 226 7.78 3.80 -8.68
N GLY A 227 7.75 5.09 -8.34
CA GLY A 227 7.82 6.17 -9.32
C GLY A 227 9.11 6.15 -10.13
N LEU A 228 10.26 6.01 -9.46
CA LEU A 228 11.57 5.90 -10.10
C LEU A 228 11.71 4.63 -10.93
N LEU A 229 11.17 3.50 -10.45
CA LEU A 229 11.19 2.27 -11.23
C LEU A 229 10.41 2.44 -12.54
N LEU A 230 9.16 2.91 -12.47
CA LEU A 230 8.34 3.11 -13.65
C LEU A 230 8.97 4.11 -14.62
N SER A 231 9.50 5.24 -14.12
CA SER A 231 10.14 6.22 -14.99
C SER A 231 11.37 5.65 -15.72
N GLN A 232 12.11 4.72 -15.12
CA GLN A 232 13.26 4.07 -15.73
C GLN A 232 12.88 2.91 -16.67
N LEU A 233 11.73 2.27 -16.46
CA LEU A 233 11.20 1.22 -17.33
C LEU A 233 10.50 1.78 -18.57
N SER A 234 9.94 2.98 -18.48
CA SER A 234 9.23 3.60 -19.60
C SER A 234 10.14 3.89 -20.79
N GLU A 235 9.62 3.67 -21.99
CA GLU A 235 10.34 3.83 -23.24
C GLU A 235 10.27 5.26 -23.80
N ASP A 236 11.23 5.57 -24.66
CA ASP A 236 11.26 6.80 -25.48
C ASP A 236 10.12 6.76 -26.52
N PRO A 237 9.58 7.92 -26.97
CA PRO A 237 10.25 9.23 -26.98
C PRO A 237 9.79 10.26 -25.94
N CYS A 238 8.73 9.99 -25.16
CA CYS A 238 8.12 11.05 -24.33
C CYS A 238 7.96 10.72 -22.85
N TRP A 239 8.09 9.47 -22.41
CA TRP A 239 7.72 9.07 -21.05
C TRP A 239 8.91 8.65 -20.20
N LYS A 240 9.98 8.20 -20.84
CA LYS A 240 11.23 7.81 -20.18
C LYS A 240 11.76 8.90 -19.25
N GLY A 241 12.06 8.49 -18.03
CA GLY A 241 12.58 9.34 -16.97
C GLY A 241 11.58 10.32 -16.38
N LYS A 242 10.29 10.28 -16.75
CA LYS A 242 9.30 11.25 -16.26
C LYS A 242 8.40 10.71 -15.17
N VAL A 243 7.99 11.60 -14.28
CA VAL A 243 7.00 11.38 -13.21
C VAL A 243 6.12 12.62 -13.05
N ILE A 244 4.94 12.47 -12.45
CA ILE A 244 4.02 13.57 -12.16
C ILE A 244 3.93 13.77 -10.63
N SER A 245 3.85 15.02 -10.16
CA SER A 245 3.59 15.31 -8.74
C SER A 245 2.13 15.08 -8.36
N PHE A 246 1.90 14.50 -7.18
CA PHE A 246 0.57 14.40 -6.59
C PHE A 246 0.14 15.76 -6.02
N SER A 247 -0.59 16.57 -6.79
CA SER A 247 -0.96 17.92 -6.38
C SER A 247 -2.26 18.38 -7.07
N LEU A 248 -2.88 19.44 -6.54
CA LEU A 248 -3.94 20.19 -7.25
C LEU A 248 -3.40 20.95 -8.47
N ASN A 249 -2.10 21.20 -8.51
CA ASN A 249 -1.37 21.73 -9.66
C ASN A 249 -0.25 20.73 -9.99
N PRO A 250 -0.59 19.57 -10.56
CA PRO A 250 0.41 18.57 -10.89
C PRO A 250 1.38 19.12 -11.94
N GLU A 251 2.63 18.67 -11.89
CA GLU A 251 3.67 19.00 -12.86
C GLU A 251 4.30 17.72 -13.40
N LEU A 252 4.64 17.70 -14.69
CA LEU A 252 5.35 16.60 -15.33
C LEU A 252 6.86 16.87 -15.27
N HIS A 253 7.56 16.16 -14.38
CA HIS A 253 8.99 16.32 -14.17
C HIS A 253 9.79 15.28 -14.94
N LEU A 254 10.91 15.71 -15.54
CA LEU A 254 12.00 14.82 -15.95
C LEU A 254 12.92 14.63 -14.74
N VAL A 255 13.00 13.41 -14.21
CA VAL A 255 13.81 13.10 -13.04
C VAL A 255 15.28 13.37 -13.34
N GLY A 256 15.86 14.34 -12.64
CA GLY A 256 17.28 14.68 -12.71
C GLY A 256 18.15 13.84 -11.77
N GLY A 257 19.46 13.83 -12.02
CA GLY A 257 20.45 13.13 -11.23
C GLY A 257 21.10 11.96 -11.97
N ASP A 258 22.35 11.65 -11.62
CA ASP A 258 23.15 10.60 -12.28
C ASP A 258 23.07 9.26 -11.53
N ASP A 259 22.93 9.31 -10.20
CA ASP A 259 22.85 8.17 -9.29
C ASP A 259 21.46 8.04 -8.61
N LEU A 260 21.22 6.94 -7.91
CA LEU A 260 19.96 6.70 -7.19
C LEU A 260 19.72 7.76 -6.12
N LYS A 261 20.76 8.17 -5.38
CA LYS A 261 20.64 9.17 -4.32
C LYS A 261 20.06 10.48 -4.86
N SER A 262 20.71 11.08 -5.86
CA SER A 262 20.28 12.33 -6.48
C SER A 262 18.89 12.22 -7.12
N LYS A 263 18.56 11.08 -7.74
CA LYS A 263 17.21 10.80 -8.28
C LYS A 263 16.15 10.72 -7.18
N CYS A 264 16.45 10.06 -6.06
CA CYS A 264 15.54 9.99 -4.92
C CYS A 264 15.32 11.37 -4.31
N GLU A 265 16.40 12.13 -4.10
CA GLU A 265 16.32 13.52 -3.62
C GLU A 265 15.54 14.43 -4.56
N PHE A 266 15.64 14.23 -5.88
CA PHE A 266 14.85 14.97 -6.85
C PHE A 266 13.36 14.72 -6.63
N VAL A 267 12.94 13.45 -6.59
CA VAL A 267 11.52 13.09 -6.43
C VAL A 267 10.98 13.50 -5.06
N ARG A 268 11.75 13.32 -3.99
CA ARG A 268 11.37 13.73 -2.62
C ARG A 268 11.15 15.24 -2.47
N ARG A 269 11.74 16.06 -3.34
CA ARG A 269 11.61 17.53 -3.32
C ARG A 269 10.50 18.06 -4.23
N MET A 270 9.77 17.19 -4.93
CA MET A 270 8.65 17.60 -5.76
C MET A 270 7.54 18.23 -4.90
N ASP A 271 6.96 19.34 -5.38
CA ASP A 271 5.85 19.98 -4.68
C ASP A 271 4.58 19.13 -4.82
N CYS A 272 4.12 18.55 -3.71
CA CYS A 272 2.90 17.75 -3.64
C CYS A 272 1.75 18.42 -2.86
N GLY A 273 1.87 19.70 -2.46
CA GLY A 273 0.73 20.57 -2.06
C GLY A 273 -0.30 20.10 -1.01
N GLY A 274 -0.21 18.89 -0.44
CA GLY A 274 -1.16 18.30 0.51
C GLY A 274 -1.77 16.96 0.04
N SER A 275 -3.03 16.68 0.44
CA SER A 275 -3.71 15.39 0.24
C SER A 275 -4.72 15.35 -0.92
N LYS A 276 -4.57 16.25 -1.91
CA LYS A 276 -5.51 16.38 -3.03
C LYS A 276 -4.80 16.33 -4.37
N ILE A 277 -5.51 15.79 -5.37
CA ILE A 277 -5.03 15.68 -6.74
C ILE A 277 -6.11 16.15 -7.72
N ASP A 278 -5.70 16.89 -8.75
CA ASP A 278 -6.56 17.23 -9.89
C ASP A 278 -6.25 16.29 -11.06
N LEU A 279 -7.05 15.23 -11.20
CA LEU A 279 -6.87 14.26 -12.29
C LEU A 279 -7.11 14.86 -13.67
N HIS A 280 -7.97 15.89 -13.83
CA HIS A 280 -8.14 16.53 -15.14
C HIS A 280 -6.83 17.14 -15.61
N LYS A 281 -6.11 17.82 -14.71
CA LYS A 281 -4.79 18.39 -15.02
C LYS A 281 -3.73 17.33 -15.28
N VAL A 282 -3.78 16.19 -14.58
CA VAL A 282 -2.90 15.04 -14.91
C VAL A 282 -3.10 14.59 -16.35
N PHE A 283 -4.34 14.42 -16.78
CA PHE A 283 -4.64 14.05 -18.16
C PHE A 283 -4.29 15.17 -19.16
N ASP A 284 -4.45 16.44 -18.78
CA ASP A 284 -4.06 17.57 -19.61
C ASP A 284 -2.54 17.59 -19.85
N LEU A 285 -1.71 17.34 -18.82
CA LEU A 285 -0.25 17.21 -18.96
C LEU A 285 0.15 16.08 -19.93
N ILE A 286 -0.52 14.92 -19.84
CA ILE A 286 -0.27 13.78 -20.72
C ILE A 286 -0.62 14.15 -22.16
N LEU A 287 -1.78 14.79 -22.35
CA LEU A 287 -2.25 15.20 -23.67
C LEU A 287 -1.34 16.27 -24.28
N GLU A 288 -0.90 17.25 -23.49
CA GLU A 288 0.05 18.29 -23.90
C GLU A 288 1.39 17.69 -24.32
N ALA A 289 1.95 16.78 -23.52
CA ALA A 289 3.19 16.08 -23.84
C ALA A 289 3.04 15.25 -25.13
N ALA A 290 1.90 14.56 -25.31
CA ALA A 290 1.64 13.76 -26.49
C ALA A 290 1.51 14.60 -27.76
N VAL A 291 0.76 15.70 -27.71
CA VAL A 291 0.63 16.64 -28.83
C VAL A 291 1.97 17.28 -29.17
N LYS A 292 2.74 17.73 -28.16
CA LYS A 292 4.08 18.32 -28.37
C LYS A 292 5.06 17.31 -28.97
N GLY A 293 4.97 16.05 -28.57
CA GLY A 293 5.78 14.95 -29.08
C GLY A 293 5.29 14.34 -30.40
N ASN A 294 4.15 14.79 -30.93
CA ASN A 294 3.46 14.20 -32.09
C ASN A 294 3.33 12.67 -31.98
N LEU A 295 2.88 12.19 -30.82
CA LEU A 295 2.80 10.77 -30.51
C LEU A 295 1.66 10.10 -31.27
N LYS A 296 1.88 8.85 -31.71
CA LYS A 296 0.81 7.97 -32.18
C LYS A 296 0.09 7.33 -30.99
N ALA A 297 -1.13 6.83 -31.22
CA ALA A 297 -1.94 6.18 -30.18
C ALA A 297 -1.19 5.02 -29.49
N GLU A 298 -0.37 4.27 -30.22
CA GLU A 298 0.40 3.13 -29.69
C GLU A 298 1.55 3.57 -28.78
N GLN A 299 2.00 4.81 -28.92
CA GLN A 299 3.07 5.42 -28.12
C GLN A 299 2.53 6.13 -26.87
N MET A 300 1.21 6.15 -26.69
CA MET A 300 0.58 6.75 -25.52
C MET A 300 0.80 5.88 -24.28
N VAL A 301 0.90 6.54 -23.13
CA VAL A 301 0.86 5.86 -21.84
C VAL A 301 -0.47 5.11 -21.72
N LYS A 302 -0.40 3.83 -21.40
CA LYS A 302 -1.58 2.99 -21.21
C LYS A 302 -2.13 3.08 -19.80
N LYS A 303 -1.26 3.27 -18.81
CA LYS A 303 -1.61 3.31 -17.39
C LYS A 303 -0.86 4.40 -16.65
N VAL A 304 -1.58 5.13 -15.81
CA VAL A 304 -1.04 6.11 -14.88
C VAL A 304 -1.24 5.58 -13.46
N PHE A 305 -0.15 5.26 -12.77
CA PHE A 305 -0.20 4.77 -11.40
C PHE A 305 -0.13 5.95 -10.44
N VAL A 306 -1.10 6.05 -9.54
CA VAL A 306 -1.12 7.06 -8.48
C VAL A 306 -0.76 6.38 -7.18
N PHE A 307 0.42 6.67 -6.64
CA PHE A 307 0.90 6.12 -5.38
C PHE A 307 0.69 7.14 -4.27
N THR A 308 -0.18 6.86 -3.30
CA THR A 308 -0.54 7.79 -2.23
C THR A 308 -1.07 7.04 -1.00
N ASN A 309 -1.09 7.68 0.16
CA ASN A 309 -1.79 7.19 1.36
C ASN A 309 -3.23 7.75 1.48
N THR A 310 -3.62 8.67 0.60
CA THR A 310 -4.94 9.31 0.67
C THR A 310 -6.00 8.51 -0.08
N CYS A 311 -7.20 8.36 0.49
CA CYS A 311 -8.34 7.74 -0.20
C CYS A 311 -8.71 8.50 -1.49
N PHE A 312 -9.03 7.76 -2.56
CA PHE A 312 -9.45 8.35 -3.85
C PHE A 312 -10.59 9.35 -3.70
N GLU A 313 -11.63 9.02 -2.94
CA GLU A 313 -12.80 9.90 -2.75
C GLU A 313 -12.45 11.21 -2.05
N VAL A 314 -11.43 11.20 -1.20
CA VAL A 314 -10.94 12.40 -0.50
C VAL A 314 -10.04 13.21 -1.44
N ALA A 315 -9.06 12.55 -2.07
CA ALA A 315 -8.08 13.19 -2.94
C ALA A 315 -8.72 13.84 -4.17
N ASN A 316 -9.75 13.19 -4.74
CA ASN A 316 -10.48 13.66 -5.92
C ASN A 316 -11.74 14.49 -5.56
N SER A 317 -11.95 14.83 -4.28
CA SER A 317 -13.04 15.72 -3.89
C SER A 317 -12.67 17.17 -4.25
N GLY A 318 -13.44 17.77 -5.17
CA GLY A 318 -13.31 19.19 -5.50
C GLY A 318 -13.48 20.08 -4.27
N ASN A 319 -13.02 21.33 -4.35
CA ASN A 319 -13.21 22.30 -3.24
C ASN A 319 -14.68 22.71 -3.04
N ASP A 320 -15.54 22.48 -4.02
CA ASP A 320 -16.96 22.77 -3.94
C ASP A 320 -17.75 21.55 -3.47
N ASN A 321 -18.88 21.78 -2.78
CA ASN A 321 -19.90 20.79 -2.37
C ASN A 321 -20.49 19.92 -3.52
N LYS A 322 -19.90 19.96 -4.71
CA LYS A 322 -20.23 19.13 -5.86
C LYS A 322 -19.59 17.76 -5.68
N LYS A 323 -20.42 16.75 -5.42
CA LYS A 323 -20.02 15.35 -5.44
C LYS A 323 -19.47 15.01 -6.84
N SER A 324 -18.14 14.99 -7.00
CA SER A 324 -17.49 14.56 -8.25
C SER A 324 -17.97 13.14 -8.56
N CYS A 325 -18.43 12.95 -9.79
CA CYS A 325 -18.74 11.64 -10.33
C CYS A 325 -17.66 11.32 -11.37
N TRP A 326 -16.74 10.43 -11.01
CA TRP A 326 -15.64 10.01 -11.87
C TRP A 326 -16.08 9.66 -13.30
N GLU A 327 -17.26 9.08 -13.49
CA GLU A 327 -17.75 8.74 -14.83
C GLU A 327 -17.99 9.97 -15.72
N SER A 328 -18.46 11.07 -15.14
CA SER A 328 -18.63 12.33 -15.86
C SER A 328 -17.29 12.99 -16.14
N ASP A 329 -16.37 12.94 -15.17
CA ASP A 329 -15.01 13.46 -15.31
C ASP A 329 -14.26 12.70 -16.44
N TYR A 330 -14.34 11.37 -16.42
CA TYR A 330 -13.72 10.51 -17.42
C TYR A 330 -14.33 10.70 -18.83
N LYS A 331 -15.65 10.90 -18.94
CA LYS A 331 -16.27 11.28 -20.23
C LYS A 331 -15.74 12.60 -20.77
N ALA A 332 -15.55 13.60 -19.91
CA ALA A 332 -14.98 14.88 -20.30
C ALA A 332 -13.51 14.76 -20.75
N ILE A 333 -12.70 13.98 -20.02
CA ILE A 333 -11.31 13.66 -20.37
C ILE A 333 -11.24 12.99 -21.75
N ARG A 334 -12.06 11.95 -21.98
CA ARG A 334 -12.12 11.27 -23.28
C ARG A 334 -12.48 12.20 -24.43
N ARG A 335 -13.40 13.15 -24.21
CA ARG A 335 -13.73 14.17 -25.20
C ARG A 335 -12.53 15.06 -25.54
N LYS A 336 -11.76 15.52 -24.55
CA LYS A 336 -10.54 16.33 -24.78
C LYS A 336 -9.52 15.58 -25.66
N PHE A 337 -9.30 14.29 -25.40
CA PHE A 337 -8.39 13.46 -26.20
C PHE A 337 -8.89 13.32 -27.64
N LYS A 338 -10.19 13.06 -27.83
CA LYS A 338 -10.82 12.96 -29.15
C LYS A 338 -10.70 14.26 -29.95
N GLU A 339 -10.89 15.41 -29.31
CA GLU A 339 -10.73 16.73 -29.94
C GLU A 339 -9.29 17.00 -30.42
N LYS A 340 -8.29 16.32 -29.84
CA LYS A 340 -6.89 16.35 -30.28
C LYS A 340 -6.51 15.24 -31.27
N GLY A 341 -7.49 14.46 -31.74
CA GLY A 341 -7.29 13.40 -32.74
C GLY A 341 -6.87 12.05 -32.16
N TYR A 342 -6.93 11.86 -30.84
CA TYR A 342 -6.64 10.57 -30.20
C TYR A 342 -7.89 9.72 -30.04
N GLU A 343 -7.79 8.44 -30.39
CA GLU A 343 -8.86 7.46 -30.24
C GLU A 343 -9.07 7.04 -28.77
N GLU A 344 -10.10 6.23 -28.50
CA GLU A 344 -10.45 5.82 -27.14
C GLU A 344 -9.37 4.99 -26.44
N ASN A 345 -8.65 4.18 -27.21
CA ASN A 345 -7.55 3.33 -26.74
C ASN A 345 -6.31 4.13 -26.30
N ALA A 346 -6.21 5.41 -26.68
CA ALA A 346 -5.10 6.30 -26.36
C ALA A 346 -5.29 7.01 -25.01
N VAL A 347 -6.47 6.91 -24.39
CA VAL A 347 -6.76 7.51 -23.08
C VAL A 347 -6.27 6.57 -21.98
N PRO A 348 -5.29 6.98 -21.14
CA PRO A 348 -4.75 6.12 -20.10
C PRO A 348 -5.79 5.68 -19.05
N GLU A 349 -5.63 4.47 -18.51
CA GLU A 349 -6.31 4.04 -17.29
C GLU A 349 -5.58 4.60 -16.04
N ILE A 350 -6.32 5.16 -15.09
CA ILE A 350 -5.77 5.47 -13.76
C ILE A 350 -5.76 4.20 -12.92
N VAL A 351 -4.61 3.88 -12.34
CA VAL A 351 -4.47 2.85 -11.32
C VAL A 351 -4.11 3.53 -10.01
N TYR A 352 -5.10 3.74 -9.15
CA TYR A 352 -4.98 4.42 -7.88
C TYR A 352 -4.63 3.42 -6.77
N TRP A 353 -3.43 3.53 -6.22
CA TRP A 353 -2.87 2.62 -5.23
C TRP A 353 -2.72 3.32 -3.87
N LYS A 354 -3.60 2.96 -2.94
CA LYS A 354 -3.54 3.40 -1.54
C LYS A 354 -2.51 2.58 -0.74
N LEU A 355 -1.36 3.15 -0.41
CA LEU A 355 -0.20 2.40 0.10
C LEU A 355 -0.31 1.94 1.57
N ASP A 356 -1.00 2.70 2.41
CA ASP A 356 -1.02 2.55 3.88
C ASP A 356 -2.09 1.57 4.42
N MET A 357 -3.15 1.31 3.66
CA MET A 357 -4.25 0.42 4.10
C MET A 357 -4.77 -0.44 2.96
N LEU A 358 -5.12 -1.68 3.31
CA LEU A 358 -5.80 -2.61 2.40
C LEU A 358 -7.12 -2.01 1.92
N VAL A 359 -7.26 -1.87 0.60
CA VAL A 359 -8.52 -1.50 -0.05
C VAL A 359 -8.88 -2.59 -1.04
N VAL A 360 -10.09 -3.13 -0.91
CA VAL A 360 -10.61 -4.14 -1.84
C VAL A 360 -10.56 -3.58 -3.27
N PRO A 361 -9.93 -4.27 -4.23
CA PRO A 361 -9.84 -3.79 -5.59
C PRO A 361 -11.21 -3.48 -6.20
N ARG A 362 -11.34 -2.29 -6.78
CA ARG A 362 -12.56 -1.81 -7.46
C ARG A 362 -12.18 -1.28 -8.83
N ARG A 363 -13.00 -1.59 -9.84
CA ARG A 363 -12.83 -1.07 -11.19
C ARG A 363 -14.06 -0.26 -11.61
N ARG A 364 -13.79 0.84 -12.29
CA ARG A 364 -14.73 1.72 -12.99
C ARG A 364 -14.13 2.00 -14.38
N PRO A 365 -14.92 2.47 -15.36
CA PRO A 365 -14.36 2.88 -16.65
C PRO A 365 -13.20 3.86 -16.46
N GLY A 366 -12.01 3.51 -16.97
CA GLY A 366 -10.80 4.32 -16.86
C GLY A 366 -10.13 4.40 -15.48
N LEU A 367 -10.60 3.64 -14.47
CA LEU A 367 -10.08 3.72 -13.11
C LEU A 367 -10.11 2.37 -12.39
N ALA A 368 -8.95 1.93 -11.93
CA ALA A 368 -8.79 0.87 -10.94
C ALA A 368 -8.32 1.45 -9.61
N ILE A 369 -8.91 1.02 -8.50
CA ILE A 369 -8.53 1.43 -7.13
C ILE A 369 -8.23 0.16 -6.34
N PHE A 370 -7.09 0.12 -5.65
CA PHE A 370 -6.80 -0.90 -4.64
C PHE A 370 -5.86 -0.33 -3.58
N GLY A 371 -5.59 -1.09 -2.53
CA GLY A 371 -4.70 -0.61 -1.47
C GLY A 371 -4.03 -1.71 -0.68
N GLY A 372 -3.09 -1.31 0.17
CA GLY A 372 -2.17 -2.14 0.90
C GLY A 372 -0.82 -2.23 0.19
N PHE A 373 0.21 -2.61 0.93
CA PHE A 373 1.54 -2.84 0.39
C PHE A 373 2.14 -4.09 1.02
N SER A 374 2.65 -5.00 0.19
CA SER A 374 3.41 -6.18 0.61
C SER A 374 4.33 -6.64 -0.52
N ALA A 375 5.38 -7.39 -0.19
CA ALA A 375 6.28 -7.99 -1.19
C ALA A 375 5.52 -8.82 -2.23
N ASP A 376 4.53 -9.59 -1.79
CA ASP A 376 3.71 -10.45 -2.64
C ASP A 376 2.78 -9.64 -3.55
N LEU A 377 2.11 -8.62 -3.00
CA LEU A 377 1.25 -7.72 -3.79
C LEU A 377 2.06 -7.00 -4.85
N LEU A 378 3.27 -6.59 -4.48
CA LEU A 378 4.19 -5.90 -5.34
C LEU A 378 4.73 -6.80 -6.46
N LYS A 379 5.00 -8.06 -6.16
CA LYS A 379 5.35 -9.07 -7.15
C LYS A 379 4.17 -9.37 -8.08
N LEU A 380 2.97 -9.56 -7.54
CA LEU A 380 1.74 -9.78 -8.30
C LEU A 380 1.47 -8.62 -9.27
N PHE A 381 1.66 -7.39 -8.80
CA PHE A 381 1.54 -6.19 -9.61
C PHE A 381 2.52 -6.22 -10.81
N LEU A 382 3.79 -6.53 -10.57
CA LEU A 382 4.80 -6.59 -11.62
C LEU A 382 4.56 -7.74 -12.61
N ASP A 383 4.20 -8.91 -12.10
CA ASP A 383 4.01 -10.12 -12.90
C ASP A 383 2.79 -9.98 -13.83
N ASN A 384 1.78 -9.21 -13.44
CA ASN A 384 0.54 -9.00 -14.19
C ASN A 384 0.46 -7.62 -14.88
N ASP A 385 1.60 -7.03 -15.25
CA ASP A 385 1.68 -5.76 -15.98
C ASP A 385 0.86 -4.62 -15.32
N GLY A 386 0.99 -4.52 -14.00
CA GLY A 386 0.33 -3.53 -13.17
C GLY A 386 -1.14 -3.81 -12.87
N GLN A 387 -1.63 -5.02 -13.16
CA GLN A 387 -3.00 -5.42 -12.82
C GLN A 387 -3.08 -6.17 -11.49
N VAL A 388 -3.83 -5.61 -10.56
CA VAL A 388 -4.15 -6.28 -9.29
C VAL A 388 -5.65 -6.54 -9.25
N SER A 389 -6.03 -7.81 -9.06
CA SER A 389 -7.41 -8.22 -8.86
C SER A 389 -7.49 -9.37 -7.85
N PRO A 390 -8.63 -9.57 -7.16
CA PRO A 390 -8.80 -10.71 -6.27
C PRO A 390 -8.61 -12.05 -6.99
N TYR A 391 -8.98 -12.13 -8.27
CA TYR A 391 -8.76 -13.32 -9.10
C TYR A 391 -7.28 -13.61 -9.31
N HIS A 392 -6.46 -12.57 -9.56
CA HIS A 392 -5.01 -12.76 -9.68
C HIS A 392 -4.42 -13.28 -8.37
N VAL A 393 -4.91 -12.83 -7.21
CA VAL A 393 -4.46 -13.35 -5.90
C VAL A 393 -4.86 -14.82 -5.73
N MET A 394 -6.07 -15.21 -6.15
CA MET A 394 -6.54 -16.60 -6.05
C MET A 394 -5.85 -17.55 -7.04
N GLU A 395 -5.55 -17.07 -8.24
CA GLU A 395 -4.84 -17.84 -9.28
C GLU A 395 -3.32 -17.84 -9.10
N TRP A 396 -2.81 -16.96 -8.24
CA TRP A 396 -1.40 -16.92 -7.88
C TRP A 396 -1.05 -18.18 -7.09
N LYS A 397 -0.67 -19.23 -7.84
CA LYS A 397 0.06 -20.36 -7.28
C LYS A 397 1.34 -19.77 -6.72
N GLN A 398 1.48 -19.76 -5.39
CA GLN A 398 2.78 -19.53 -4.78
C GLN A 398 3.78 -20.41 -5.53
N PRO A 399 4.77 -19.85 -6.24
CA PRO A 399 5.85 -20.68 -6.71
C PRO A 399 6.41 -21.33 -5.45
N SER A 400 6.46 -22.66 -5.44
CA SER A 400 7.19 -23.41 -4.42
C SER A 400 8.47 -22.65 -4.18
N LEU A 401 8.64 -22.11 -2.97
CA LEU A 401 9.86 -21.40 -2.58
C LEU A 401 11.02 -22.21 -3.14
N PRO A 402 11.92 -21.64 -3.97
CA PRO A 402 13.15 -22.33 -4.28
C PRO A 402 13.76 -22.69 -2.93
N ASN A 403 14.07 -23.97 -2.72
CA ASN A 403 14.75 -24.50 -1.54
C ASN A 403 16.04 -23.71 -1.26
N THR A 404 15.90 -22.56 -0.61
CA THR A 404 17.00 -21.68 -0.28
C THR A 404 16.69 -21.11 1.08
N ILE A 405 17.51 -21.59 2.02
CA ILE A 405 17.60 -21.22 3.42
C ILE A 405 16.57 -21.91 4.32
N LYS A 406 16.76 -23.23 4.48
CA LYS A 406 16.56 -23.90 5.79
C LYS A 406 17.71 -23.49 6.69
N ILE A 407 17.48 -22.54 7.58
CA ILE A 407 18.24 -22.33 8.82
C ILE A 407 17.14 -21.83 9.77
N TRP A 408 16.72 -22.51 10.84
CA TRP A 408 17.48 -23.11 11.92
C TRP A 408 16.75 -24.31 12.53
N ALA A 409 17.52 -25.34 12.90
CA ALA A 409 17.31 -26.13 14.11
C ALA A 409 18.25 -25.57 15.19
#